data_AF-A0A0D0E1F0-F1
#
_entry.id   AF-A0A0D0E1F0-F1
#
_cell.length_a   1.000
_cell.length_b   1.000
_cell.length_c   1.000
_cell.angle_alpha   90.00
_cell.angle_beta   90.00
_cell.angle_gamma   90.00
#
_symmetry.space_group_name_H-M   'P 1'
#
loop_
_entity.id
_entity.type
_entity.pdbx_description
1 polymer ?
#
loop_
_entity_poly.entity_id
_entity_poly.type
_entity_poly.pdbx_seq_one_letter_code
_entity_poly.pdbx_strand_id
1 'polypeptide(L)'
;MSLDQSFILHPSCILNYEPNVTERQAITAYLTQVIGGRTAEIQKNLPTSMSLWGKVHILSGGNAVWSHFAARLTAQPIQNSSYIQVRVTASQQYNLPNIGKTHRLEKILVFSLPDARIWRNLAGRMVVVALVMPCQTHGKNATQERTSYSQTLAMIATDLRNIKVVVGCCKTRRNG
;
A
#
# COMPACT_ATOMS: atom_id res chain seq x y z
N MET A 1 13.45 -12.42 -14.45
CA MET A 1 14.18 -11.94 -13.26
C MET A 1 13.21 -11.82 -12.09
N SER A 2 13.19 -12.84 -11.23
CA SER A 2 12.39 -12.84 -10.00
C SER A 2 13.20 -12.14 -8.90
N LEU A 3 12.69 -11.04 -8.35
CA LEU A 3 13.18 -10.52 -7.08
C LEU A 3 12.27 -11.10 -6.01
N ASP A 4 12.77 -12.15 -5.37
CA ASP A 4 12.24 -12.77 -4.17
C ASP A 4 12.37 -11.77 -3.01
N GLN A 5 11.44 -10.80 -2.98
CA GLN A 5 11.36 -9.85 -1.88
C GLN A 5 10.63 -10.54 -0.73
N SER A 6 11.40 -11.00 0.25
CA SER A 6 10.87 -11.46 1.53
C SER A 6 10.61 -10.25 2.44
N PHE A 7 9.39 -10.18 2.97
CA PHE A 7 8.93 -9.09 3.84
C PHE A 7 8.71 -9.64 5.25
N ILE A 8 9.11 -8.89 6.27
CA ILE A 8 8.80 -9.19 7.67
C ILE A 8 7.88 -8.09 8.21
N LEU A 9 6.69 -8.48 8.67
CA LEU A 9 5.77 -7.56 9.35
C LEU A 9 6.15 -7.44 10.83
N HIS A 10 6.22 -6.22 11.36
CA HIS A 10 6.65 -5.97 12.74
C HIS A 10 5.49 -5.73 13.71
N PRO A 11 5.67 -6.04 15.01
CA PRO A 11 4.63 -5.86 16.04
C PRO A 11 4.21 -4.40 16.19
N SER A 12 3.03 -4.10 15.66
CA SER A 12 2.16 -2.93 15.87
C SER A 12 0.91 -3.25 15.04
N CYS A 13 0.09 -4.15 15.57
CA CYS A 13 -1.01 -4.76 14.83
C CYS A 13 -2.35 -4.52 15.53
N ILE A 14 -3.32 -3.99 14.79
CA ILE A 14 -4.73 -4.04 15.19
C ILE A 14 -5.31 -5.25 14.46
N LEU A 15 -5.57 -6.32 15.21
CA LEU A 15 -5.96 -7.62 14.62
C LEU A 15 -7.33 -7.60 13.96
N ASN A 16 -8.26 -6.83 14.53
CA ASN A 16 -9.66 -6.75 14.10
C ASN A 16 -9.99 -5.37 13.53
N TYR A 17 -9.14 -4.84 12.66
CA TYR A 17 -9.38 -3.55 12.03
C TYR A 17 -10.48 -3.67 10.98
N GLU A 18 -11.48 -2.79 11.03
CA GLU A 18 -12.55 -2.70 10.04
C GLU A 18 -12.23 -1.61 9.02
N PRO A 19 -11.92 -1.95 7.75
CA PRO A 19 -11.64 -0.95 6.75
C PRO A 19 -12.89 -0.13 6.42
N ASN A 20 -12.73 1.18 6.28
CA ASN A 20 -13.83 2.07 5.90
C ASN A 20 -14.24 1.87 4.43
N VAL A 21 -15.32 2.54 4.01
CA VAL A 21 -15.88 2.42 2.65
C VAL A 21 -14.82 2.66 1.56
N THR A 22 -14.02 3.71 1.68
CA THR A 22 -12.97 4.06 0.69
C THR A 22 -11.87 2.99 0.63
N GLU A 23 -11.44 2.47 1.78
CA GLU A 23 -10.44 1.41 1.86
C GLU A 23 -10.96 0.10 1.25
N ARG A 24 -12.21 -0.27 1.57
CA ARG A 24 -12.87 -1.44 0.97
C ARG A 24 -13.00 -1.30 -0.55
N GLN A 25 -13.34 -0.11 -1.05
CA GLN A 25 -13.40 0.17 -2.49
C GLN A 25 -12.03 0.00 -3.16
N ALA A 26 -10.97 0.53 -2.57
CA ALA A 26 -9.60 0.38 -3.09
C ALA A 26 -9.18 -1.10 -3.14
N ILE A 27 -9.39 -1.85 -2.06
CA ILE A 27 -9.08 -3.29 -1.99
C ILE A 27 -9.89 -4.07 -3.02
N THR A 28 -11.18 -3.77 -3.15
CA THR A 28 -12.06 -4.41 -4.13
C THR A 28 -11.56 -4.15 -5.55
N ALA A 29 -11.25 -2.90 -5.90
CA ALA A 29 -10.73 -2.55 -7.21
C ALA A 29 -9.44 -3.32 -7.55
N TYR A 30 -8.52 -3.41 -6.58
CA TYR A 30 -7.30 -4.20 -6.73
C TYR A 30 -7.59 -5.70 -6.91
N LEU A 31 -8.44 -6.30 -6.09
CA LEU A 31 -8.78 -7.73 -6.23
C LEU A 31 -9.47 -8.00 -7.57
N THR A 32 -10.45 -7.19 -7.97
CA THR A 32 -11.09 -7.29 -9.29
C THR A 32 -10.07 -7.24 -10.42
N GLN A 33 -9.02 -6.43 -10.29
CA GLN A 33 -7.96 -6.38 -11.29
C GLN A 33 -7.08 -7.64 -11.30
N VAL A 34 -6.74 -8.19 -10.13
CA VAL A 34 -5.85 -9.35 -10.01
C VAL A 34 -6.55 -10.63 -10.45
N ILE A 35 -7.80 -10.83 -10.00
CA ILE A 35 -8.53 -12.07 -10.22
C ILE A 35 -9.64 -11.93 -11.26
N GLY A 36 -10.02 -10.73 -11.70
CA GLY A 36 -11.20 -10.52 -12.55
C GLY A 36 -12.52 -10.64 -11.78
N GLY A 37 -13.65 -10.70 -12.50
CA GLY A 37 -14.97 -10.91 -11.91
C GLY A 37 -15.76 -9.63 -11.66
N ARG A 38 -16.88 -9.74 -10.95
CA ARG A 38 -17.78 -8.60 -10.68
C ARG A 38 -17.40 -7.89 -9.39
N THR A 39 -17.13 -6.58 -9.48
CA THR A 39 -16.77 -5.72 -8.34
C THR A 39 -17.76 -5.84 -7.18
N ALA A 40 -19.07 -5.84 -7.45
CA ALA A 40 -20.08 -5.97 -6.40
C ALA A 40 -20.02 -7.32 -5.66
N GLU A 41 -19.72 -8.41 -6.37
CA GLU A 41 -19.60 -9.74 -5.77
C GLU A 41 -18.34 -9.82 -4.89
N ILE A 42 -17.21 -9.29 -5.36
CA ILE A 42 -15.96 -9.21 -4.59
C ILE A 42 -16.16 -8.36 -3.34
N GLN A 43 -16.76 -7.18 -3.47
CA GLN A 43 -16.99 -6.27 -2.35
C GLN A 43 -17.88 -6.89 -1.27
N LYS A 44 -18.93 -7.61 -1.68
CA LYS A 44 -19.87 -8.30 -0.78
C LYS A 44 -19.19 -9.42 0.02
N ASN A 45 -18.25 -10.14 -0.60
CA ASN A 45 -17.59 -11.28 0.04
C ASN A 45 -16.27 -10.90 0.74
N LEU A 46 -15.79 -9.67 0.56
CA LEU A 46 -14.57 -9.21 1.21
C LEU A 46 -14.72 -9.27 2.75
N PRO A 47 -13.73 -9.82 3.50
CA PRO A 47 -13.80 -9.88 4.95
C PRO A 47 -14.13 -8.52 5.57
N THR A 48 -14.99 -8.52 6.59
CA THR A 48 -15.38 -7.30 7.33
C THR A 48 -14.24 -6.78 8.18
N SER A 49 -13.44 -7.69 8.75
CA SER A 49 -12.30 -7.40 9.60
C SER A 49 -10.99 -7.92 9.00
N MET A 50 -9.90 -7.19 9.24
CA MET A 50 -8.56 -7.46 8.73
C MET A 50 -7.51 -7.11 9.78
N SER A 51 -6.35 -7.74 9.71
CA SER A 51 -5.21 -7.32 10.52
C SER A 51 -4.52 -6.12 9.89
N LEU A 52 -4.50 -4.99 10.60
CA LEU A 52 -3.80 -3.78 10.20
C LEU A 52 -2.39 -3.78 10.77
N TRP A 53 -1.40 -3.62 9.90
CA TRP A 53 0.01 -3.57 10.23
C TRP A 53 0.60 -2.19 9.97
N GLY A 54 1.41 -1.75 10.92
CA GLY A 54 2.03 -0.43 10.91
C GLY A 54 3.44 -0.36 10.33
N LYS A 55 4.16 -1.48 10.28
CA LYS A 55 5.59 -1.52 9.95
C LYS A 55 5.94 -2.77 9.16
N VAL A 56 6.71 -2.60 8.10
CA VAL A 56 7.26 -3.68 7.29
C VAL A 56 8.76 -3.51 7.12
N HIS A 57 9.51 -4.60 7.24
CA HIS A 57 10.93 -4.68 6.90
C HIS A 57 11.09 -5.39 5.56
N ILE A 58 11.76 -4.75 4.61
CA ILE A 58 12.05 -5.30 3.28
C ILE A 58 13.46 -5.88 3.30
N LEU A 59 13.57 -7.22 3.29
CA LEU A 59 14.84 -7.91 3.51
C LEU A 59 15.87 -7.68 2.41
N SER A 60 15.42 -7.54 1.15
CA SER A 60 16.30 -7.37 0.00
C SER A 60 17.00 -5.99 -0.09
N GLY A 61 16.89 -5.15 0.94
CA GLY A 61 17.52 -3.83 0.97
C GLY A 61 17.72 -3.24 2.36
N GLY A 62 17.51 -4.01 3.44
CA GLY A 62 17.74 -3.58 4.82
C GLY A 62 16.90 -2.39 5.30
N ASN A 63 15.80 -2.08 4.61
CA ASN A 63 15.00 -0.89 4.88
C ASN A 63 13.67 -1.25 5.56
N ALA A 64 13.31 -0.49 6.58
CA ALA A 64 11.98 -0.54 7.20
C ALA A 64 11.11 0.62 6.71
N VAL A 65 9.85 0.32 6.35
CA VAL A 65 8.83 1.32 6.04
C VAL A 65 7.79 1.29 7.14
N TRP A 66 7.47 2.47 7.65
CA TRP A 66 6.38 2.70 8.57
C TRP A 66 5.21 3.27 7.79
N SER A 67 4.02 2.72 7.99
CA SER A 67 2.82 3.31 7.42
C SER A 67 2.55 4.66 8.08
N HIS A 68 1.90 5.56 7.34
CA HIS A 68 1.51 6.87 7.87
C HIS A 68 0.64 6.72 9.12
N PHE A 69 -0.20 5.69 9.17
CA PHE A 69 -0.95 5.31 10.37
C PHE A 69 -0.04 5.04 11.58
N ALA A 70 1.00 4.23 11.41
CA ALA A 70 1.92 3.91 12.51
C ALA A 70 2.72 5.14 12.98
N ALA A 71 3.20 5.96 12.04
CA ALA A 71 3.93 7.18 12.37
C ALA A 71 3.09 8.14 13.24
N ARG A 72 1.78 8.22 12.99
CA ARG A 72 0.84 9.02 13.80
C ARG A 72 0.65 8.46 15.20
N LEU A 73 0.56 7.14 15.35
CA LEU A 73 0.39 6.50 16.67
C LEU A 73 1.60 6.70 17.57
N THR A 74 2.81 6.67 17.01
CA THR A 74 4.05 6.74 17.80
C THR A 74 4.59 8.16 18.02
N ALA A 75 3.85 9.20 17.60
CA ALA A 75 4.26 10.62 17.64
C ALA A 75 5.67 10.87 17.07
N GLN A 76 6.15 9.97 16.19
CA GLN A 76 7.46 10.08 15.57
C GLN A 76 7.40 11.19 14.52
N PRO A 77 8.47 11.99 14.34
CA PRO A 77 8.54 12.91 13.22
C PRO A 77 8.23 12.15 11.93
N ILE A 78 7.30 12.65 11.10
CA ILE A 78 6.88 12.06 9.80
C ILE A 78 8.04 12.11 8.77
N GLN A 79 9.29 12.16 9.22
CA GLN A 79 10.45 12.17 8.36
C GLN A 79 10.60 10.78 7.71
N ASN A 80 10.24 10.75 6.43
CA ASN A 80 10.70 9.83 5.40
C ASN A 80 10.33 8.34 5.47
N SER A 81 9.76 7.85 6.57
CA SER A 81 9.57 6.40 6.76
C SER A 81 8.36 5.79 6.03
N SER A 82 7.47 6.58 5.44
CA SER A 82 6.28 6.10 4.71
C SER A 82 6.38 6.24 3.19
N TYR A 83 7.47 6.78 2.65
CA TYR A 83 7.60 6.98 1.20
C TYR A 83 8.04 5.72 0.48
N ILE A 84 7.32 5.43 -0.58
CA ILE A 84 7.49 4.22 -1.36
C ILE A 84 7.32 4.48 -2.85
N GLN A 85 7.88 3.58 -3.63
CA GLN A 85 7.65 3.43 -5.06
C GLN A 85 6.81 2.19 -5.27
N VAL A 86 5.72 2.31 -6.02
CA VAL A 86 4.94 1.16 -6.46
C VAL A 86 5.43 0.77 -7.85
N ARG A 87 5.92 -0.45 -8.00
CA ARG A 87 6.21 -1.03 -9.32
C ARG A 87 4.87 -1.30 -10.00
N VAL A 88 4.65 -0.65 -11.14
CA VAL A 88 3.47 -0.88 -11.98
C VAL A 88 3.81 -2.03 -12.93
N THR A 89 3.11 -3.15 -12.83
CA THR A 89 3.15 -4.18 -13.88
C THR A 89 2.30 -3.74 -15.07
N ALA A 90 2.55 -4.26 -16.28
CA ALA A 90 1.82 -3.86 -17.50
C ALA A 90 0.27 -3.98 -17.36
N SER A 91 -0.22 -4.91 -16.53
CA SER A 91 -1.64 -5.06 -16.19
C SER A 91 -2.21 -3.98 -15.26
N GLN A 92 -1.36 -3.17 -14.63
CA GLN A 92 -1.67 -2.06 -13.72
C GLN A 92 -1.55 -0.68 -14.34
N GLN A 93 -1.11 -0.62 -15.59
CA GLN A 93 -0.80 0.60 -16.32
C GLN A 93 -2.04 1.45 -16.66
N TYR A 94 -3.26 0.89 -16.56
CA TYR A 94 -4.49 1.58 -16.95
C TYR A 94 -5.07 2.54 -15.90
N ASN A 95 -4.64 2.50 -14.63
CA ASN A 95 -5.25 3.31 -13.56
C ASN A 95 -4.27 4.16 -12.75
N LEU A 96 -2.98 4.13 -13.07
CA LEU A 96 -1.99 4.97 -12.42
C LEU A 96 -1.62 6.11 -13.37
N PRO A 97 -2.15 7.33 -13.16
CA PRO A 97 -1.66 8.46 -13.94
C PRO A 97 -0.14 8.53 -13.76
N ASN A 98 0.59 8.87 -14.83
CA ASN A 98 2.05 9.11 -14.84
C ASN A 98 2.51 10.26 -13.91
N ILE A 99 1.69 10.62 -12.93
CA ILE A 99 1.87 11.69 -11.95
C ILE A 99 2.56 11.09 -10.73
N GLY A 100 3.88 11.24 -10.67
CA GLY A 100 4.69 10.97 -9.48
C GLY A 100 4.93 9.49 -9.22
N LYS A 101 6.17 9.01 -9.48
CA LYS A 101 6.62 7.65 -9.10
C LYS A 101 6.59 7.39 -7.59
N THR A 102 6.21 8.37 -6.77
CA THR A 102 6.31 8.33 -5.31
C THR A 102 4.91 8.29 -4.70
N HIS A 103 4.71 7.37 -3.75
CA HIS A 103 3.48 7.21 -3.00
C HIS A 103 3.79 7.26 -1.50
N ARG A 104 2.77 7.57 -0.71
CA ARG A 104 2.81 7.41 0.74
C ARG A 104 2.09 6.12 1.12
N LEU A 105 2.77 5.25 1.87
CA LEU A 105 2.17 4.07 2.47
C LEU A 105 1.25 4.51 3.61
N GLU A 106 -0.05 4.28 3.47
CA GLU A 106 -1.03 4.63 4.50
C GLU A 106 -1.18 3.51 5.53
N LYS A 107 -1.39 2.29 5.04
CA LYS A 107 -1.74 1.10 5.84
C LYS A 107 -1.28 -0.17 5.12
N ILE A 108 -1.02 -1.22 5.90
CA ILE A 108 -0.83 -2.59 5.39
C ILE A 108 -1.94 -3.44 5.99
N LEU A 109 -2.73 -4.09 5.16
CA LEU A 109 -3.84 -4.94 5.57
C LEU A 109 -3.53 -6.39 5.20
N VAL A 110 -3.73 -7.28 6.16
CA VAL A 110 -3.54 -8.72 6.02
C VAL A 110 -4.86 -9.41 6.34
N PHE A 111 -5.33 -10.28 5.44
CA PHE A 111 -6.56 -11.02 5.63
C PHE A 111 -6.55 -12.33 4.85
N SER A 112 -7.26 -13.32 5.35
CA SER A 112 -7.45 -14.60 4.66
C SER A 112 -8.71 -14.56 3.81
N LEU A 113 -8.61 -15.07 2.59
CA LEU A 113 -9.77 -15.29 1.74
C LEU A 113 -10.32 -16.70 1.97
N PRO A 114 -11.65 -16.87 2.09
CA PRO A 114 -12.27 -18.19 2.14
C PRO A 114 -11.85 -19.07 0.96
N ASP A 115 -11.90 -20.39 1.14
CA ASP A 115 -11.77 -21.33 0.02
C ASP A 115 -13.07 -21.37 -0.78
N ALA A 116 -13.27 -20.35 -1.61
CA ALA A 116 -14.47 -20.17 -2.41
C ALA A 116 -14.11 -19.80 -3.85
N ARG A 117 -14.89 -20.32 -4.81
CA ARG A 117 -14.64 -20.16 -6.26
C ARG A 117 -14.53 -18.70 -6.71
N ILE A 118 -15.21 -17.77 -6.02
CA ILE A 118 -15.14 -16.34 -6.30
C ILE A 118 -13.70 -15.80 -6.25
N TRP A 119 -12.85 -16.37 -5.38
CA TRP A 119 -11.47 -15.91 -5.17
C TRP A 119 -10.47 -16.53 -6.15
N ARG A 120 -10.90 -17.47 -6.99
CA ARG A 120 -10.08 -18.11 -8.05
C ARG A 120 -8.73 -18.59 -7.49
N ASN A 121 -7.63 -18.11 -8.05
CA ASN A 121 -6.26 -18.47 -7.64
C ASN A 121 -5.85 -17.89 -6.27
N LEU A 122 -6.68 -17.06 -5.64
CA LEU A 122 -6.49 -16.57 -4.27
C LEU A 122 -7.38 -17.29 -3.24
N ALA A 123 -8.19 -18.27 -3.65
CA ALA A 123 -9.03 -19.05 -2.73
C ALA A 123 -8.19 -19.74 -1.65
N GLY A 124 -8.63 -19.62 -0.39
CA GLY A 124 -7.93 -20.18 0.77
C GLY A 124 -6.57 -19.53 1.09
N ARG A 125 -6.22 -18.42 0.43
CA ARG A 125 -4.91 -17.76 0.62
C ARG A 125 -4.99 -16.57 1.56
N MET A 126 -3.88 -16.35 2.26
CA MET A 126 -3.63 -15.08 2.92
C MET A 126 -3.22 -14.03 1.88
N VAL A 127 -3.83 -12.86 1.96
CA VAL A 127 -3.59 -11.72 1.08
C VAL A 127 -3.01 -10.59 1.92
N VAL A 128 -1.97 -9.95 1.37
CA VAL A 128 -1.31 -8.79 1.97
C VAL A 128 -1.40 -7.61 1.00
N VAL A 129 -2.20 -6.63 1.36
CA VAL A 129 -2.44 -5.42 0.56
C VAL A 129 -1.85 -4.21 1.26
N ALA A 130 -1.16 -3.38 0.50
CA ALA A 130 -0.77 -2.05 0.92
C ALA A 130 -1.75 -1.01 0.36
N LEU A 131 -2.27 -0.18 1.24
CA LEU A 131 -3.03 1.01 0.87
C LEU A 131 -2.06 2.17 0.76
N VAL A 132 -2.09 2.85 -0.38
CA VAL A 132 -1.14 3.90 -0.70
C VAL A 132 -1.86 5.11 -1.29
N MET A 133 -1.33 6.29 -1.03
CA MET A 133 -1.78 7.53 -1.66
C MET A 133 -0.71 8.00 -2.64
N PRO A 134 -1.01 8.11 -3.95
CA PRO A 134 -0.09 8.72 -4.90
C PRO A 134 0.21 10.17 -4.50
N CYS A 135 1.49 10.54 -4.53
CA CYS A 135 1.93 11.89 -4.20
C CYS A 135 2.17 12.68 -5.49
N GLN A 136 1.57 13.86 -5.61
CA GLN A 136 1.87 14.75 -6.72
C GLN A 136 3.19 15.48 -6.46
N THR A 137 4.26 15.02 -7.12
CA THR A 137 5.62 15.56 -6.96
C THR A 137 6.00 16.58 -8.03
N HIS A 138 5.04 17.13 -8.78
CA HIS A 138 5.27 18.10 -9.87
C HIS A 138 6.35 17.67 -10.87
N GLY A 139 6.37 16.38 -11.24
CA GLY A 139 7.36 15.81 -12.18
C GLY A 139 8.71 15.46 -11.56
N LYS A 140 8.92 15.78 -10.27
CA LYS A 140 10.17 15.48 -9.57
C LYS A 140 10.24 14.03 -9.11
N ASN A 141 11.45 13.48 -9.10
CA ASN A 141 11.71 12.13 -8.63
C ASN A 141 12.36 12.14 -7.25
N ALA A 142 11.64 11.63 -6.25
CA ALA A 142 12.12 11.58 -4.87
C ALA A 142 13.37 10.71 -4.67
N THR A 143 13.71 9.82 -5.61
CA THR A 143 14.99 9.07 -5.56
C THR A 143 16.19 9.86 -6.06
N GLN A 144 15.98 11.01 -6.69
CA GLN A 144 17.05 11.79 -7.35
C GLN A 144 17.24 13.16 -6.72
N GLU A 145 16.16 13.78 -6.23
CA GLU A 145 16.21 15.13 -5.69
C GLU A 145 15.28 15.32 -4.48
N ARG A 146 15.48 16.42 -3.75
CA ARG A 146 14.61 16.79 -2.63
C ARG A 146 13.23 17.16 -3.16
N THR A 147 12.19 16.42 -2.77
CA THR A 147 10.82 16.70 -3.22
C THR A 147 9.89 17.00 -2.04
N SER A 148 8.83 17.72 -2.34
CA SER A 148 7.69 17.91 -1.44
C SER A 148 6.44 17.73 -2.30
N TYR A 149 5.38 17.18 -1.72
CA TYR A 149 4.06 17.22 -2.32
C TYR A 149 3.17 18.07 -1.42
N SER A 150 2.33 18.88 -2.04
CA SER A 150 1.26 19.63 -1.39
C SER A 150 -0.06 18.87 -1.44
N GLN A 151 -0.16 17.85 -2.30
CA GLN A 151 -1.41 17.14 -2.60
C GLN A 151 -1.19 15.62 -2.74
N THR A 152 -2.13 14.87 -2.20
CA THR A 152 -2.27 13.42 -2.37
C THR A 152 -3.48 13.13 -3.24
N LEU A 153 -3.38 12.15 -4.12
CA LEU A 153 -4.48 11.68 -4.96
C LEU A 153 -5.32 10.61 -4.24
N ALA A 154 -6.33 10.08 -4.95
CA ALA A 154 -7.19 9.02 -4.45
C ALA A 154 -6.37 7.79 -4.00
N MET A 155 -6.81 7.18 -2.90
CA MET A 155 -6.19 5.99 -2.36
C MET A 155 -6.31 4.82 -3.33
N ILE A 156 -5.23 4.05 -3.46
CA ILE A 156 -5.21 2.81 -4.23
C ILE A 156 -4.69 1.68 -3.35
N ALA A 157 -5.05 0.45 -3.72
CA ALA A 157 -4.52 -0.77 -3.14
C ALA A 157 -3.52 -1.43 -4.10
N THR A 158 -2.46 -2.01 -3.56
CA THR A 158 -1.51 -2.81 -4.33
C THR A 158 -0.96 -3.97 -3.50
N ASP A 159 -0.37 -4.94 -4.15
CA ASP A 159 0.38 -5.99 -3.48
C ASP A 159 1.60 -5.39 -2.78
N LEU A 160 1.87 -5.79 -1.54
CA LEU A 160 3.05 -5.35 -0.81
C LEU A 160 4.36 -5.69 -1.56
N ARG A 161 4.37 -6.76 -2.36
CA ARG A 161 5.52 -7.16 -3.21
C ARG A 161 5.81 -6.17 -4.35
N ASN A 162 4.86 -5.32 -4.69
CA ASN A 162 5.07 -4.26 -5.67
C ASN A 162 5.75 -3.03 -5.05
N ILE A 163 5.92 -2.98 -3.73
CA ILE A 163 6.45 -1.82 -3.03
C ILE A 163 7.98 -1.87 -2.93
N LYS A 164 8.60 -0.73 -3.25
CA LYS A 164 10.01 -0.42 -2.98
C LYS A 164 10.08 0.76 -2.03
N VAL A 165 11.00 0.73 -1.06
CA VAL A 165 11.27 1.92 -0.24
C VAL A 165 11.91 2.99 -1.11
N VAL A 166 11.46 4.23 -0.97
CA VAL A 166 12.17 5.38 -1.53
C VAL A 166 12.91 6.06 -0.38
N VAL A 167 14.22 5.83 -0.30
CA VAL A 167 15.11 6.59 0.57
C VAL A 167 15.43 7.91 -0.13
N GLY A 168 14.50 8.85 -0.03
CA GLY A 168 14.56 10.14 -0.70
C GLY A 168 14.40 11.29 0.28
N CYS A 169 15.10 12.40 0.05
CA CYS A 169 15.00 13.61 0.86
C CYS A 169 13.63 14.29 0.66
N CYS A 170 12.56 13.76 1.23
CA CYS A 170 11.24 14.39 1.14
C CYS A 170 11.04 15.41 2.27
N LYS A 171 10.65 16.64 1.95
CA LYS A 171 10.23 17.62 2.97
C LYS A 171 8.73 17.44 3.20
N THR A 172 8.35 16.91 4.37
CA THR A 172 7.00 17.08 4.90
C THR A 172 6.88 18.50 5.45
N ARG A 173 5.87 19.26 5.03
CA ARG A 173 5.65 20.62 5.55
C ARG A 173 5.47 20.54 7.07
N ARG A 174 6.35 21.21 7.82
CA ARG A 174 6.17 21.50 9.24
C ARG A 174 5.07 22.56 9.28
N ASN A 175 3.87 22.21 9.77
CA ASN A 175 2.93 23.24 10.15
C ASN A 175 3.51 23.91 11.41
N GLY A 176 3.74 25.22 11.31
CA GLY A 176 3.90 26.08 12.48
C GLY A 176 2.56 26.31 13.15
#